data_AF-A0A645DE27-F1
#
_entry.id   AF-A0A645DE27-F1
#
_cell.length_a   1.000
_cell.length_b   1.000
_cell.length_c   1.000
_cell.angle_alpha   90.00
_cell.angle_beta   90.00
_cell.angle_gamma   90.00
#
_symmetry.space_group_name_H-M   'P 1'
#
loop_
_entity.id
_entity.type
_entity.pdbx_description
1 polymer ?
#
loop_
_entity_poly.entity_id
_entity_poly.type
_entity_poly.pdbx_seq_one_letter_code
_entity_poly.pdbx_strand_id
1 'polypeptide(L)' 'MLGILKVTQDNPRDKWSKVPLQDFTPQSNIDWTQTITNIDRQLYAKYGLDEKEINFIEEKVKAMD' A
#
# COMPACT_ATOMS: atom_id res chain seq x y z
N MET A 1 10.30 5.47 -6.42
CA MET A 1 11.50 4.62 -6.65
C MET A 1 11.48 3.78 -7.94
N LEU A 2 10.37 3.66 -8.69
CA LEU A 2 10.33 2.98 -10.01
C LEU A 2 11.05 3.78 -11.12
N GLY A 3 10.98 5.12 -11.05
CA GLY A 3 11.64 6.01 -12.02
C GLY A 3 13.17 5.98 -12.00
N ILE A 4 13.80 5.29 -11.05
CA ILE A 4 15.26 5.15 -10.99
C ILE A 4 15.75 4.13 -12.03
N LEU A 5 14.96 3.09 -12.30
CA LEU A 5 15.35 2.00 -13.21
C LEU A 5 14.53 1.98 -14.50
N LYS A 6 13.34 2.59 -14.50
CA LYS A 6 12.43 2.71 -15.65
C LYS A 6 12.86 3.86 -16.58
N VAL A 7 13.93 3.61 -17.34
CA VAL A 7 14.44 4.54 -18.37
C VAL A 7 13.74 4.32 -19.71
N THR A 8 13.26 3.10 -19.97
CA THR A 8 12.56 2.67 -21.19
C THR A 8 11.16 2.14 -20.84
N GLN A 9 10.25 2.05 -21.83
CA GLN A 9 8.91 1.47 -21.66
C GLN A 9 8.95 0.02 -21.13
N ASP A 10 10.01 -0.70 -21.46
CA ASP A 10 10.24 -2.07 -20.99
C ASP A 10 10.48 -2.13 -19.47
N ASN A 11 9.70 -2.99 -18.79
CA ASN A 11 9.70 -3.15 -17.33
C ASN A 11 9.94 -4.62 -16.94
N PRO A 12 11.16 -5.15 -17.14
CA PRO A 12 11.52 -6.47 -16.65
C PRO A 12 11.51 -6.53 -15.11
N ARG A 13 11.40 -7.75 -14.55
CA ARG A 13 11.27 -8.00 -13.10
C ARG A 13 12.32 -7.25 -12.27
N ASP A 14 13.54 -7.13 -12.76
CA ASP A 14 14.65 -6.44 -12.08
C ASP A 14 14.40 -4.96 -11.85
N LYS A 15 13.54 -4.32 -12.65
CA LYS A 15 13.15 -2.91 -12.48
C LYS A 15 12.29 -2.68 -11.24
N TRP A 16 11.66 -3.73 -10.74
CA TRP A 16 10.82 -3.72 -9.54
C TRP A 16 11.60 -4.07 -8.26
N SER A 17 12.87 -4.44 -8.36
CA SER A 17 13.73 -4.83 -7.22
C SER A 17 13.87 -3.75 -6.14
N LYS A 18 13.71 -2.47 -6.50
CA LYS A 18 13.76 -1.32 -5.58
C LYS A 18 12.40 -0.92 -5.01
N VAL A 19 11.33 -1.61 -5.40
CA VAL A 19 10.02 -1.43 -4.77
C VAL A 19 10.05 -2.25 -3.49
N PRO A 20 9.90 -1.64 -2.32
CA PRO A 20 9.83 -2.40 -1.07
C PRO A 20 8.64 -3.35 -1.15
N LEU A 21 8.91 -4.65 -1.11
CA LEU A 21 7.87 -5.65 -0.98
C LEU A 21 7.26 -5.50 0.41
N GLN A 22 5.96 -5.21 0.44
CA GLN A 22 5.21 -5.23 1.67
C GLN A 22 5.02 -6.68 2.11
N ASP A 23 5.24 -6.93 3.39
CA ASP A 23 5.00 -8.24 3.98
C ASP A 23 3.50 -8.42 4.25
N PHE A 24 2.88 -9.32 3.48
CA PHE A 24 1.48 -9.72 3.57
C PHE A 24 1.28 -11.00 4.41
N THR A 25 2.30 -11.45 5.14
CA THR A 25 2.18 -12.63 6.01
C THR A 25 1.34 -12.34 7.26
N PRO A 26 0.82 -13.38 7.94
CA PRO A 26 0.15 -13.24 9.23
C PRO A 26 1.06 -12.75 10.36
N GLN A 27 2.39 -12.78 10.16
CA GLN A 27 3.36 -12.19 11.09
C GLN A 27 3.59 -10.69 10.84
N SER A 28 2.97 -10.13 9.79
CA SER A 28 2.96 -8.70 9.54
C SER A 28 2.32 -7.96 10.72
N ASN A 29 2.76 -6.73 10.98
CA ASN A 29 2.17 -5.87 12.03
C ASN A 29 0.68 -5.51 11.77
N ILE A 30 0.08 -6.05 10.70
CA ILE A 30 -1.28 -5.79 10.26
C ILE A 30 -1.99 -7.14 10.19
N ASP A 31 -3.14 -7.22 10.83
CA ASP A 31 -4.00 -8.38 10.76
C ASP A 31 -4.84 -8.34 9.47
N TRP A 32 -4.37 -9.05 8.45
CA TRP A 32 -5.01 -9.17 7.14
C TRP A 32 -6.25 -10.09 7.14
N THR A 33 -6.60 -10.71 8.27
CA THR A 33 -7.79 -11.56 8.38
C THR A 33 -9.07 -10.78 8.71
N GLN A 34 -8.93 -9.48 9.03
CA GLN A 34 -10.05 -8.61 9.39
C GLN A 34 -10.72 -7.96 8.17
N THR A 35 -11.79 -7.20 8.42
CA THR A 35 -12.50 -6.44 7.39
C THR A 35 -11.62 -5.31 6.84
N ILE A 36 -11.90 -4.92 5.58
CA ILE A 36 -11.16 -3.86 4.87
C ILE A 36 -11.06 -2.58 5.71
N THR A 37 -12.16 -2.13 6.32
CA THR A 37 -12.19 -0.93 7.17
C THR A 37 -11.26 -1.04 8.40
N ASN A 38 -11.12 -2.22 8.99
CA ASN A 38 -10.22 -2.42 10.12
C ASN A 38 -8.75 -2.49 9.67
N ILE A 39 -8.49 -3.01 8.48
CA ILE A 39 -7.15 -2.99 7.86
C ILE A 39 -6.76 -1.55 7.53
N ASP A 40 -7.67 -0.76 6.95
CA ASP A 40 -7.45 0.65 6.63
C ASP A 40 -7.07 1.45 7.87
N ARG A 41 -7.79 1.28 8.98
CA ARG A 41 -7.45 1.92 10.27
C ARG A 41 -6.06 1.53 10.79
N GLN A 42 -5.67 0.25 10.65
CA GLN A 42 -4.33 -0.21 11.03
C GLN A 42 -3.24 0.41 10.14
N LEU A 43 -3.53 0.58 8.85
CA LEU A 43 -2.64 1.27 7.90
C LEU A 43 -2.51 2.75 8.23
N TYR A 44 -3.62 3.43 8.50
CA TYR A 44 -3.64 4.85 8.87
C TYR A 44 -2.77 5.13 10.09
N ALA A 45 -2.91 4.31 11.13
CA ALA A 45 -2.08 4.40 12.34
C ALA A 45 -0.60 4.07 12.09
N LYS A 46 -0.30 3.08 11.24
CA LYS A 46 1.08 2.65 10.94
C LYS A 46 1.87 3.70 10.16
N TYR A 47 1.21 4.39 9.22
CA TYR A 47 1.84 5.41 8.38
C TYR A 47 1.66 6.83 8.91
N GLY A 48 0.92 6.99 10.02
CA GLY A 48 0.69 8.30 10.65
C GLY A 48 -0.06 9.27 9.74
N LEU A 49 -1.07 8.76 9.00
CA LEU A 49 -1.85 9.59 8.09
C LEU A 49 -2.72 10.58 8.86
N ASP A 50 -2.83 11.79 8.33
CA ASP A 50 -3.71 12.82 8.86
C ASP A 50 -5.16 12.56 8.44
N GLU A 51 -6.13 13.09 9.20
CA GLU A 51 -7.57 12.97 8.90
C GLU A 51 -7.93 13.39 7.47
N LYS A 52 -7.19 14.35 6.89
CA LYS A 52 -7.39 14.78 5.49
C LYS A 52 -6.98 13.72 4.49
N GLU A 53 -5.91 13.00 4.75
CA GLU A 53 -5.42 11.93 3.88
C GLU A 53 -6.30 10.69 4.00
N ILE A 54 -6.77 10.39 5.21
CA ILE A 54 -7.76 9.34 5.49
C ILE A 54 -9.04 9.59 4.69
N ASN A 55 -9.61 10.79 4.80
CA ASN A 55 -10.82 11.17 4.06
C ASN A 55 -10.61 11.10 2.54
N PHE A 56 -9.42 11.48 2.05
CA PHE A 56 -9.09 11.37 0.64
C PHE A 56 -9.05 9.91 0.17
N ILE A 57 -8.50 9.00 0.98
CA ILE A 57 -8.47 7.57 0.68
C ILE A 57 -9.89 7.01 0.70
N GLU A 58 -10.71 7.30 1.72
CA GLU A 58 -12.10 6.82 1.79
C GLU A 58 -12.99 7.36 0.65
N GLU A 59 -12.75 8.59 0.18
CA GLU A 59 -13.51 9.20 -0.91
C GLU A 59 -13.06 8.74 -2.30
N LYS A 60 -11.75 8.52 -2.50
CA LYS A 60 -11.17 8.18 -3.82
C LYS A 60 -10.95 6.70 -4.04
N VAL A 61 -10.71 5.93 -2.99
CA VAL A 61 -10.52 4.49 -3.07
C VAL A 61 -11.87 3.83 -2.91
N LYS A 62 -12.45 3.45 -4.04
CA LYS A 62 -13.61 2.57 -4.05
C LYS A 62 -13.17 1.20 -3.56
N ALA A 63 -13.86 0.66 -2.55
CA ALA A 63 -13.72 -0.75 -2.22
C ALA A 63 -13.94 -1.57 -3.50
N MET A 64 -12.98 -2.44 -3.83
CA MET A 64 -13.19 -3.40 -4.92
C MET A 64 -14.14 -4.47 -4.38
N ASP A 65 -15.33 -4.55 -4.98
CA ASP A 65 -16.26 -5.70 -4.85
C ASP A 65 -15.67 -6.95 -5.53
#